data_AF-A0AAV6FM30-F1
#
_entry.id   AF-A0AAV6FM30-F1
#
_cell.length_a   1.000
_cell.length_b   1.000
_cell.length_c   1.000
_cell.angle_alpha   90.00
_cell.angle_beta   90.00
_cell.angle_gamma   90.00
#
_symmetry.space_group_name_H-M   'P 1'
#
loop_
_entity.id
_entity.type
_entity.pdbx_description
1 polymer ?
#
loop_
_entity_poly.entity_id
_entity_poly.type
_entity_poly.pdbx_seq_one_letter_code
_entity_poly.pdbx_strand_id
1 'polypeptide(L)'
;MTVLLGLYALSYMLCSLLLAYLTYEPLKRYVHKWNEMKPIPGMPGAYRIIGNALQFKANAGDFFNQVIENTNEFRNLPLAKVWLGPVPLVVLFHAETIEGVLSSFRHLDKSFSYSFLEPWLGTGLLTRDCNGRSMHKVIQSLNTSAVFTR
;
A
#
# COMPACT_ATOMS: atom_id res chain seq x y z
N MET A 1 49.14 -13.98 16.33
CA MET A 1 47.96 -14.48 15.60
C MET A 1 46.71 -14.59 16.48
N THR A 2 46.78 -15.18 17.67
CA THR A 2 45.62 -15.39 18.56
C THR A 2 44.96 -14.10 19.06
N VAL A 3 45.75 -13.07 19.41
CA VAL A 3 45.24 -11.78 19.89
C VAL A 3 44.42 -11.05 18.81
N LEU A 4 44.88 -11.09 17.57
CA LEU A 4 44.20 -10.45 16.43
C LEU A 4 42.83 -11.09 16.16
N LEU A 5 42.77 -12.43 16.19
CA LEU A 5 41.52 -13.20 16.06
C LEU A 5 40.51 -12.87 17.18
N GLY A 6 41.00 -12.70 18.42
CA GLY A 6 40.18 -12.30 19.56
C GLY A 6 39.53 -10.92 19.39
N LEU A 7 40.27 -9.93 18.88
CA LEU A 7 39.74 -8.59 18.61
C LEU A 7 38.65 -8.60 17.53
N TYR A 8 38.83 -9.38 16.45
CA TYR A 8 37.80 -9.53 15.41
C TYR A 8 36.53 -10.19 15.96
N ALA A 9 36.66 -11.25 16.77
CA ALA A 9 35.51 -11.91 17.38
C ALA A 9 34.71 -10.96 18.28
N LEU A 10 35.41 -10.15 19.10
CA LEU A 10 34.76 -9.14 19.94
C LEU A 10 34.06 -8.05 19.11
N SER A 11 34.69 -7.60 18.02
CA SER A 11 34.08 -6.61 17.11
C SER A 11 32.81 -7.15 16.45
N TYR A 12 32.79 -8.42 16.04
CA TYR A 12 31.62 -9.07 15.45
C TYR A 12 30.49 -9.23 16.47
N MET A 13 30.81 -9.63 17.70
CA MET A 13 29.85 -9.73 18.79
C MET A 13 29.21 -8.37 19.11
N LEU A 14 30.00 -7.30 19.19
CA LEU A 14 29.50 -5.93 19.39
C LEU A 14 28.61 -5.47 18.23
N CYS A 15 29.04 -5.69 16.98
CA CYS A 15 28.25 -5.34 15.79
C CYS A 15 26.92 -6.09 15.73
N SER A 16 26.92 -7.40 16.04
CA SER A 16 25.68 -8.20 16.01
C SER A 16 24.69 -7.77 17.10
N LEU A 17 25.17 -7.43 18.31
CA LEU A 17 24.32 -6.91 19.39
C LEU A 17 23.74 -5.54 19.04
N LEU A 18 24.54 -4.66 18.45
CA LEU A 18 24.08 -3.36 17.98
C LEU A 18 23.01 -3.52 16.90
N LEU A 19 23.24 -4.40 15.92
CA LEU A 19 22.26 -4.68 14.86
C LEU A 19 20.96 -5.27 15.42
N ALA A 20 21.05 -6.18 16.40
CA ALA A 20 19.88 -6.74 17.07
C ALA A 20 19.08 -5.66 17.82
N TYR A 21 19.76 -4.74 18.50
CA TYR A 21 19.12 -3.62 19.19
C TYR A 21 18.41 -2.67 18.22
N LEU A 22 19.07 -2.29 17.11
CA LEU A 22 18.49 -1.42 16.09
C LEU A 22 17.29 -2.05 15.39
N THR A 23 17.29 -3.38 15.20
CA THR A 23 16.19 -4.10 14.55
C THR A 23 15.05 -4.46 15.49
N TYR A 24 15.26 -4.46 16.81
CA TYR A 24 14.26 -4.83 17.81
C TYR A 24 13.03 -3.90 17.81
N GLU A 25 13.25 -2.58 17.87
CA GLU A 25 12.17 -1.58 17.87
C GLU A 25 11.24 -1.66 16.64
N PRO A 26 11.75 -1.63 15.39
CA PRO A 26 10.89 -1.75 14.22
C PRO A 26 10.21 -3.12 14.13
N LEU A 27 10.89 -4.20 14.53
CA LEU A 27 10.29 -5.55 14.55
C LEU A 27 9.15 -5.65 15.57
N LYS A 28 9.32 -5.10 16.77
CA LYS A 28 8.29 -5.06 17.80
C LYS A 28 7.05 -4.31 17.31
N ARG A 29 7.24 -3.13 16.69
CA ARG A 29 6.16 -2.35 16.10
C ARG A 29 5.46 -3.11 14.97
N TYR A 30 6.25 -3.80 14.13
CA TYR A 30 5.73 -4.61 13.04
C TYR A 30 4.85 -5.77 13.54
N VAL A 31 5.33 -6.53 14.52
CA VAL A 31 4.59 -7.66 15.12
C VAL A 31 3.34 -7.18 15.85
N HIS A 32 3.41 -6.04 16.53
CA HIS A 32 2.25 -5.45 17.20
C HIS A 32 1.16 -5.10 16.19
N LYS A 33 1.51 -4.35 15.13
CA LYS A 33 0.60 -4.03 14.02
C LYS A 33 0.02 -5.29 13.37
N TRP A 34 0.85 -6.31 13.11
CA TRP A 34 0.40 -7.57 12.55
C TRP A 34 -0.69 -8.22 13.42
N ASN A 35 -0.53 -8.20 14.75
CA ASN A 35 -1.50 -8.75 15.68
C ASN A 35 -2.79 -7.93 15.73
N GLU A 36 -2.71 -6.60 15.72
CA GLU A 36 -3.88 -5.71 15.66
C GLU A 36 -4.71 -5.90 14.40
N MET A 37 -4.06 -6.27 13.29
CA MET A 37 -4.74 -6.48 12.02
C MET A 37 -5.32 -7.89 11.85
N LYS A 38 -5.04 -8.86 12.73
CA LYS A 38 -5.62 -10.21 12.67
C LYS A 38 -7.16 -10.25 12.53
N PRO A 39 -7.95 -9.50 13.31
CA PRO A 39 -9.42 -9.56 13.24
C PRO A 39 -10.00 -9.02 11.93
N ILE A 40 -9.26 -8.22 11.18
CA ILE A 40 -9.76 -7.64 9.93
C ILE A 40 -9.81 -8.75 8.86
N PRO A 41 -10.96 -8.99 8.20
CA PRO A 41 -11.05 -9.94 7.12
C PRO A 41 -10.21 -9.49 5.92
N GLY A 42 -9.70 -10.43 5.13
CA GLY A 42 -8.84 -10.09 4.00
C GLY A 42 -8.34 -11.33 3.27
N MET A 43 -7.51 -11.09 2.26
CA MET A 43 -7.01 -12.16 1.40
C MET A 43 -6.23 -13.20 2.22
N PRO A 44 -6.60 -14.49 2.14
CA PRO A 44 -6.01 -15.56 2.94
C PRO A 44 -4.58 -15.87 2.49
N GLY A 45 -3.76 -16.41 3.40
CA GLY A 45 -2.41 -16.88 3.07
C GLY A 45 -1.30 -15.82 3.13
N ALA A 46 -1.52 -14.70 3.82
CA ALA A 46 -0.50 -13.67 4.01
C ALA A 46 0.67 -14.17 4.86
N TYR A 47 1.89 -14.13 4.31
CA TYR A 47 3.12 -14.40 5.04
C TYR A 47 3.63 -13.15 5.77
N ARG A 48 4.31 -13.33 6.90
CA ARG A 48 4.79 -12.22 7.75
C ARG A 48 5.83 -11.30 7.11
N ILE A 49 6.48 -11.65 6.01
CA ILE A 49 7.50 -10.78 5.39
C ILE A 49 7.07 -10.39 3.98
N ILE A 50 6.56 -11.37 3.22
CA ILE A 50 6.19 -11.20 1.82
C ILE A 50 4.70 -10.82 1.66
N GLY A 51 3.88 -11.05 2.70
CA GLY A 51 2.44 -10.81 2.64
C GLY A 51 1.77 -11.72 1.61
N ASN A 52 0.91 -11.12 0.79
CA ASN A 52 0.24 -11.75 -0.34
C ASN A 52 0.98 -11.52 -1.66
N ALA A 53 2.19 -10.94 -1.64
CA ALA A 53 2.87 -10.55 -2.87
C ALA A 53 3.10 -11.72 -3.85
N LEU A 54 3.30 -12.94 -3.33
CA LEU A 54 3.47 -14.14 -4.15
C LEU A 54 2.17 -14.64 -4.80
N GLN A 55 1.01 -14.20 -4.31
CA GLN A 55 -0.29 -14.60 -4.85
C GLN A 55 -0.70 -13.72 -6.02
N PHE A 56 0.01 -12.62 -6.28
CA PHE A 56 -0.29 -11.71 -7.37
C PHE A 56 0.21 -12.25 -8.70
N LYS A 57 -0.65 -12.13 -9.72
CA LYS A 57 -0.30 -12.50 -11.09
C LYS A 57 0.74 -11.51 -11.65
N ALA A 58 1.72 -12.03 -12.40
CA ALA A 58 2.81 -11.22 -12.95
C ALA A 58 2.37 -10.37 -14.15
N ASN A 59 1.34 -10.80 -14.89
CA ASN A 59 0.78 -10.04 -16.00
C ASN A 59 -0.16 -8.94 -15.47
N ALA A 60 0.02 -7.70 -15.94
CA ALA A 60 -0.76 -6.54 -15.50
C ALA A 60 -2.27 -6.70 -15.73
N GLY A 61 -2.69 -7.26 -16.86
CA GLY A 61 -4.12 -7.46 -17.14
C GLY A 61 -4.74 -8.49 -16.21
N ASP A 62 -4.06 -9.61 -16.01
CA ASP A 62 -4.54 -10.68 -15.13
C ASP A 62 -4.51 -10.26 -13.66
N PHE A 63 -3.51 -9.47 -13.26
CA PHE A 63 -3.44 -8.87 -11.94
C PHE A 63 -4.60 -7.91 -11.69
N PHE A 64 -4.92 -7.04 -12.65
CA PHE A 64 -6.04 -6.10 -12.53
C PHE A 64 -7.37 -6.83 -12.40
N ASN A 65 -7.58 -7.88 -13.21
CA ASN A 65 -8.75 -8.75 -13.08
C ASN A 65 -8.80 -9.42 -11.70
N GLN A 66 -7.66 -9.92 -11.19
CA GLN A 66 -7.57 -10.49 -9.86
C GLN A 66 -7.92 -9.48 -8.75
N VAL A 67 -7.51 -8.22 -8.88
CA VAL A 67 -7.90 -7.17 -7.94
C VAL A 67 -9.40 -6.92 -7.98
N ILE A 68 -10.02 -6.86 -9.17
CA ILE A 68 -11.46 -6.68 -9.32
C ILE A 68 -12.23 -7.85 -8.70
N GLU A 69 -11.82 -9.09 -8.99
CA GLU A 69 -12.42 -10.31 -8.45
C GLU A 69 -12.37 -10.31 -6.92
N ASN A 70 -11.19 -10.09 -6.33
CA ASN A 70 -11.01 -10.00 -4.88
C ASN A 70 -11.86 -8.86 -4.27
N THR A 71 -11.90 -7.70 -4.94
CA THR A 71 -12.68 -6.54 -4.47
C THR A 71 -14.18 -6.86 -4.46
N ASN A 72 -14.67 -7.58 -5.46
CA ASN A 72 -16.06 -8.02 -5.53
C ASN A 72 -16.39 -9.08 -4.47
N GLU A 73 -15.46 -9.99 -4.17
CA GLU A 73 -15.62 -11.01 -3.12
C GLU A 73 -15.82 -10.37 -1.74
N PHE A 74 -15.01 -9.37 -1.41
CA PHE A 74 -15.07 -8.69 -0.11
C PHE A 74 -16.02 -7.50 -0.04
N ARG A 75 -16.75 -7.18 -1.13
CA ARG A 75 -17.62 -5.99 -1.22
C ARG A 75 -18.74 -5.94 -0.19
N ASN A 76 -19.16 -7.11 0.31
CA ASN A 76 -20.20 -7.23 1.35
C ASN A 76 -19.68 -6.91 2.76
N LEU A 77 -18.37 -6.71 2.91
CA LEU A 77 -17.74 -6.37 4.19
C LEU A 77 -17.41 -4.87 4.23
N PRO A 78 -17.46 -4.22 5.40
CA PRO A 78 -17.14 -2.80 5.54
C PRO A 78 -15.69 -2.47 5.19
N LEU A 79 -14.77 -3.39 5.50
CA LEU A 79 -13.36 -3.25 5.20
C LEU A 79 -12.72 -4.61 4.90
N ALA A 80 -11.67 -4.59 4.08
CA ALA A 80 -10.81 -5.75 3.85
C ALA A 80 -9.34 -5.36 3.88
N LYS A 81 -8.46 -6.28 4.30
CA LYS A 81 -7.01 -6.09 4.27
C LYS A 81 -6.32 -6.92 3.19
N VAL A 82 -5.22 -6.38 2.68
CA VAL A 82 -4.23 -7.05 1.82
C VAL A 82 -2.85 -6.69 2.34
N TRP A 83 -1.94 -7.67 2.39
CA TRP A 83 -0.55 -7.41 2.74
C TRP A 83 0.32 -7.34 1.49
N LEU A 84 0.93 -6.18 1.23
CA LEU A 84 1.91 -5.97 0.17
C LEU A 84 3.31 -5.99 0.81
N GLY A 85 3.93 -7.17 0.89
CA GLY A 85 5.16 -7.32 1.66
C GLY A 85 4.93 -6.97 3.14
N PRO A 86 5.76 -6.11 3.75
CA PRO A 86 5.58 -5.66 5.13
C PRO A 86 4.54 -4.54 5.28
N VAL A 87 3.95 -4.05 4.19
CA VAL A 87 3.01 -2.92 4.22
C VAL A 87 1.57 -3.44 4.17
N PRO A 88 0.76 -3.18 5.20
CA PRO A 88 -0.67 -3.49 5.16
C PRO A 88 -1.41 -2.45 4.31
N LEU A 89 -2.27 -2.93 3.42
CA LEU A 89 -3.21 -2.13 2.66
C LEU A 89 -4.62 -2.48 3.12
N VAL A 90 -5.39 -1.48 3.52
CA VAL A 90 -6.79 -1.65 3.94
C VAL A 90 -7.68 -0.97 2.91
N VAL A 91 -8.61 -1.74 2.35
CA VAL A 91 -9.62 -1.28 1.41
C VAL A 91 -10.93 -1.11 2.18
N LEU A 92 -11.56 0.06 2.02
CA LEU A 92 -12.84 0.40 2.65
C LEU A 92 -13.93 0.39 1.58
N PHE A 93 -15.06 -0.27 1.85
CA PHE A 93 -16.15 -0.41 0.88
C PHE A 93 -17.38 0.43 1.21
N HIS A 94 -17.70 0.60 2.49
CA HIS A 94 -18.89 1.32 2.93
C HIS A 94 -18.59 2.78 3.31
N ALA A 95 -19.48 3.69 2.91
CA ALA A 95 -19.35 5.13 3.13
C ALA A 95 -19.22 5.50 4.61
N GLU A 96 -19.96 4.83 5.49
CA GLU A 96 -19.93 5.06 6.94
C GLU A 96 -18.55 4.79 7.54
N THR A 97 -17.89 3.71 7.10
CA THR A 97 -16.53 3.38 7.53
C THR A 97 -15.51 4.36 6.96
N ILE A 98 -15.73 4.78 5.71
CA ILE A 98 -14.89 5.77 5.03
C ILE A 98 -14.96 7.12 5.77
N GLU A 99 -16.13 7.58 6.22
CA GLU A 99 -16.29 8.84 6.96
C GLU A 99 -15.58 8.82 8.33
N GLY A 100 -15.69 7.70 9.06
CA GLY A 100 -14.98 7.53 10.33
C GLY A 100 -13.46 7.55 10.18
N VAL A 101 -12.93 6.96 9.11
CA VAL A 101 -11.49 7.03 8.82
C VAL A 101 -11.12 8.42 8.30
N LEU A 102 -11.97 9.01 7.43
CA LEU A 102 -11.76 10.32 6.80
C LEU A 102 -11.64 11.47 7.80
N SER A 103 -12.48 11.45 8.83
CA SER A 103 -12.51 12.45 9.89
C SER A 103 -11.26 12.45 10.79
N SER A 104 -10.50 11.36 10.82
CA SER A 104 -9.32 11.18 11.67
C SER A 104 -7.97 11.44 10.97
N PHE A 105 -7.98 11.76 9.68
CA PHE A 105 -6.78 11.79 8.83
C PHE A 105 -5.82 12.94 9.15
N ARG A 106 -4.96 12.73 10.13
CA ARG A 106 -3.81 13.59 10.40
C ARG A 106 -2.58 13.26 9.54
N HIS A 107 -2.61 12.20 8.72
CA HIS A 107 -1.45 11.69 7.95
C HIS A 107 -1.77 11.12 6.55
N LEU A 108 -2.74 11.69 5.81
CA LEU A 108 -2.87 11.40 4.36
C LEU A 108 -1.85 12.20 3.56
N ASP A 109 -0.57 11.90 3.73
CA ASP A 109 0.37 12.20 2.66
C ASP A 109 0.03 11.29 1.48
N LYS A 110 0.06 11.87 0.25
CA LYS A 110 -0.17 11.20 -1.05
C LYS A 110 0.31 9.75 -0.97
N SER A 111 -0.63 8.83 -0.79
CA SER A 111 -0.35 7.52 -0.23
C SER A 111 0.39 6.63 -1.23
N PHE A 112 1.20 5.69 -0.71
CA PHE A 112 1.85 4.60 -1.44
C PHE A 112 0.96 3.93 -2.50
N SER A 113 -0.36 3.92 -2.29
CA SER A 113 -1.34 3.44 -3.27
C SER A 113 -1.33 4.20 -4.60
N TYR A 114 -1.12 5.51 -4.62
CA TYR A 114 -1.02 6.28 -5.87
C TYR A 114 0.26 5.93 -6.64
N SER A 115 1.41 5.88 -5.97
CA SER A 115 2.69 5.47 -6.58
C SER A 115 2.69 4.01 -7.04
N PHE A 116 1.89 3.16 -6.41
CA PHE A 116 1.72 1.76 -6.82
C PHE A 116 0.80 1.62 -8.05
N LEU A 117 -0.23 2.45 -8.15
CA LEU A 117 -1.18 2.44 -9.27
C LEU A 117 -0.69 3.25 -10.48
N GLU A 118 0.19 4.22 -10.28
CA GLU A 118 0.73 5.12 -11.32
C GLU A 118 1.41 4.35 -12.48
N PRO A 119 2.26 3.33 -12.25
CA PRO A 119 2.83 2.53 -13.34
C PRO A 119 1.80 1.67 -14.08
N TRP A 120 0.64 1.38 -13.47
CA TRP A 120 -0.36 0.44 -13.99
C TRP A 120 -1.51 1.13 -14.73
N LEU A 121 -1.88 2.36 -14.33
CA LEU A 121 -2.74 3.22 -15.13
C LEU A 121 -2.00 3.81 -16.36
N GLY A 122 -0.67 3.75 -16.35
CA GLY A 122 0.18 4.46 -17.30
C GLY A 122 0.08 5.98 -17.15
N THR A 123 0.88 6.73 -17.91
CA THR A 123 0.71 8.18 -18.09
C THR A 123 -0.49 8.48 -18.99
N GLY A 124 -1.67 7.96 -18.65
CA GLY A 124 -2.90 8.06 -19.43
C GLY A 124 -3.95 8.91 -18.71
N LEU A 125 -4.30 10.06 -19.29
CA LEU A 125 -5.31 11.08 -18.93
C LEU A 125 -5.33 11.62 -17.48
N LEU A 126 -5.06 10.81 -16.46
CA LEU A 126 -5.03 11.16 -15.03
C LEU A 126 -3.62 11.54 -14.52
N THR A 127 -2.57 11.24 -15.29
CA THR A 127 -1.15 11.49 -14.94
C THR A 127 -0.40 12.35 -15.97
N ARG A 128 -1.11 13.04 -16.86
CA ARG A 128 -0.49 14.25 -17.44
C ARG A 128 -0.38 15.25 -16.30
N ASP A 129 0.66 16.08 -16.27
CA ASP A 129 0.79 17.24 -15.38
C ASP A 129 -0.31 18.30 -15.62
N CYS A 130 -1.57 17.90 -15.64
CA CYS A 130 -2.69 18.78 -15.49
C CYS A 130 -2.82 19.07 -13.99
N ASN A 131 -2.09 20.09 -13.55
CA ASN A 131 -2.50 20.89 -12.39
C ASN A 131 -4.02 21.03 -12.41
N GLY A 132 -4.72 20.89 -11.26
CA GLY A 132 -6.19 20.81 -11.19
C GLY A 132 -6.94 21.93 -11.94
N ARG A 133 -6.29 23.08 -12.19
CA ARG A 133 -6.78 24.17 -13.04
C ARG A 133 -6.93 23.79 -14.53
N SER A 134 -6.03 22.98 -15.08
CA SER A 134 -6.10 22.53 -16.48
C SER A 134 -7.22 21.50 -16.68
N MET A 135 -7.45 20.62 -15.70
CA MET A 135 -8.55 19.64 -15.77
C MET A 135 -9.92 20.33 -15.76
N HIS A 136 -10.08 21.37 -14.94
CA HIS A 136 -11.30 22.20 -14.93
C HIS A 136 -11.56 22.86 -16.29
N LYS A 137 -10.51 23.37 -16.95
CA LYS A 137 -10.62 23.99 -18.28
C LYS A 137 -11.00 22.99 -19.37
N VAL A 138 -10.46 21.77 -19.33
CA VAL A 138 -10.79 20.71 -20.30
C VAL A 138 -12.25 20.28 -20.16
N ILE A 139 -12.72 20.02 -18.92
CA ILE A 139 -14.13 19.66 -18.66
C ILE A 139 -15.06 20.79 -19.11
N GLN A 140 -14.70 22.04 -18.82
CA GLN A 140 -15.48 23.20 -19.24
C GLN A 140 -15.52 23.33 -20.77
N SER A 141 -14.40 23.10 -21.47
CA SER A 141 -14.35 23.13 -22.93
C SER A 141 -15.23 22.05 -23.57
N LEU A 142 -15.26 20.83 -23.03
CA LEU A 142 -16.10 19.74 -23.52
C LEU A 142 -17.60 20.02 -23.30
N ASN A 143 -17.95 20.62 -22.17
CA ASN A 143 -19.33 21.00 -21.89
C ASN A 143 -19.81 22.17 -22.78
N THR A 144 -18.89 23.05 -23.21
CA THR A 144 -19.20 24.17 -24.11
C THR A 144 -19.40 23.70 -25.56
N SER A 145 -18.61 22.71 -26.02
CA SER A 145 -18.73 22.10 -27.35
C SER A 145 -20.03 21.30 -27.53
N ALA A 146 -20.55 20.72 -26.45
CA ALA A 146 -21.81 19.97 -26.45
C ALA A 146 -23.06 20.88 -26.51
N VAL A 147 -22.93 22.15 -26.12
CA VAL A 147 -23.99 23.16 -26.23
C VAL A 147 -24.07 23.75 -27.64
N PHE A 148 -22.98 23.71 -28.42
CA PHE A 148 -22.90 24.28 -29.77
C PHE A 148 -23.29 23.30 -30.89
N THR A 149 -23.56 22.04 -30.56
CA THR A 149 -24.02 20.99 -31.49
C THR A 149 -25.51 20.66 -31.35
N ARG A 150 -26.30 21.56 -30.74
CA ARG A 150 -27.76 21.47 -30.67
C ARG A 150 -28.44 22.67 -31.33
#